data_AF-A0A3D2V8Q6-F1
#
_entry.id   AF-A0A3D2V8Q6-F1
#
_cell.length_a   1.000
_cell.length_b   1.000
_cell.length_c   1.000
_cell.angle_alpha   90.00
_cell.angle_beta   90.00
_cell.angle_gamma   90.00
#
_symmetry.space_group_name_H-M   'P 1'
#
loop_
_entity.id
_entity.type
_entity.pdbx_description
1 polymer ?
#
loop_
_entity_poly.entity_id
_entity_poly.type
_entity_poly.pdbx_seq_one_letter_code
_entity_poly.pdbx_strand_id
1 'polypeptide(L)'
;GGAIQVTASSEGLAGPGYTKRPNQILDNMTADSWQRARIFMLLARQQQLETLMIGPAAQDRKNRMPWVTGIVISDQIWLVSCDDGMPLLDPNNGVWLRLSDLQSNADLAHTLLSDDGFEVAAETANEFIAFLEGSPMALSQRMAMLQRHLTGDFRLTLYANVLLLARKLTQEFDLQRAVLWTTAYEAEEYSLAIMQKARERDPIAELILKEEGELYRNVPAIRVARNLYYSGEFIDFDDEDGIHQDGARTFMMIARISDGDLEKLESEKEVQQKLGLVRGENENKLAFTKRVREQKQYLIKAKRLASFWLSMLHMEEGNYQQAIEWFETRLMPEGDSHPLHHIAKYNLARCYVAIGETRKATEILNNSESVQADGDKALAELLSN
;
A
#
# COMPACT_ATOMS: atom_id res chain seq x y z
N GLY A 1 -32.26 -15.26 17.51
CA GLY A 1 -31.92 -14.33 16.43
C GLY A 1 -31.33 -13.10 17.05
N GLY A 2 -30.00 -12.96 17.01
CA GLY A 2 -29.36 -11.69 17.34
C GLY A 2 -29.55 -10.77 16.15
N ALA A 3 -30.03 -9.55 16.36
CA ALA A 3 -30.00 -8.53 15.32
C ALA A 3 -28.56 -8.43 14.81
N ILE A 4 -28.35 -8.63 13.50
CA ILE A 4 -27.07 -8.35 12.88
C ILE A 4 -26.83 -6.86 13.14
N GLN A 5 -25.82 -6.55 13.96
CA GLN A 5 -25.46 -5.18 14.23
C GLN A 5 -24.93 -4.61 12.92
N VAL A 6 -25.71 -3.73 12.31
CA VAL A 6 -25.35 -3.06 11.07
C VAL A 6 -24.13 -2.18 11.35
N THR A 7 -23.04 -2.45 10.65
CA THR A 7 -21.77 -1.70 10.71
C THR A 7 -21.69 -0.73 9.54
N ALA A 8 -20.95 0.37 9.69
CA ALA A 8 -20.70 1.33 8.61
C ALA A 8 -20.11 0.65 7.35
N SER A 9 -19.19 -0.31 7.54
CA SER A 9 -18.64 -1.15 6.48
C SER A 9 -19.72 -1.97 5.77
N SER A 10 -20.63 -2.63 6.50
CA SER A 10 -21.74 -3.40 5.92
C SER A 10 -22.73 -2.54 5.12
N GLU A 11 -22.82 -1.24 5.43
CA GLU A 11 -23.60 -0.26 4.67
C GLU A 11 -22.79 0.37 3.52
N GLY A 12 -21.53 -0.03 3.30
CA GLY A 12 -20.67 0.54 2.27
C GLY A 12 -20.32 2.01 2.52
N LEU A 13 -20.32 2.45 3.78
CA LEU A 13 -19.81 3.76 4.18
C LEU A 13 -18.29 3.67 4.34
N ALA A 14 -17.57 4.64 3.79
CA ALA A 14 -16.12 4.68 3.89
C ALA A 14 -15.67 4.99 5.32
N GLY A 15 -14.57 4.35 5.74
CA GLY A 15 -13.92 4.61 7.02
C GLY A 15 -12.47 4.14 7.02
N PRO A 16 -11.74 4.45 8.10
CA PRO A 16 -10.30 4.23 8.16
C PRO A 16 -9.94 2.74 8.16
N GLY A 17 -8.91 2.36 7.40
CA GLY A 17 -8.30 1.03 7.46
C GLY A 17 -8.97 -0.04 6.60
N TYR A 18 -10.19 0.18 6.10
CA TYR A 18 -10.99 -0.90 5.48
C TYR A 18 -11.57 -0.60 4.09
N THR A 19 -11.38 0.60 3.53
CA THR A 19 -11.88 0.90 2.17
C THR A 19 -11.23 0.07 1.06
N LYS A 20 -10.04 -0.49 1.31
CA LYS A 20 -9.27 -1.32 0.38
C LYS A 20 -8.68 -2.54 1.07
N ARG A 21 -8.63 -3.66 0.35
CA ARG A 21 -7.91 -4.87 0.74
C ARG A 21 -6.42 -4.75 0.39
N PRO A 22 -5.55 -5.57 1.01
CA PRO A 22 -4.10 -5.52 0.77
C PRO A 22 -3.70 -5.56 -0.72
N ASN A 23 -4.32 -6.41 -1.52
CA ASN A 23 -4.05 -6.47 -2.96
C ASN A 23 -4.44 -5.16 -3.68
N GLN A 24 -5.60 -4.58 -3.36
CA GLN A 24 -6.04 -3.30 -3.93
C GLN A 24 -5.10 -2.15 -3.54
N ILE A 25 -4.54 -2.18 -2.33
CA ILE A 25 -3.53 -1.21 -1.89
C ILE A 25 -2.26 -1.34 -2.74
N LEU A 26 -1.77 -2.56 -2.95
CA LEU A 26 -0.57 -2.80 -3.75
C LEU A 26 -0.76 -2.54 -5.25
N ASP A 27 -1.94 -2.82 -5.79
CA ASP A 27 -2.28 -2.59 -7.20
C ASP A 27 -2.48 -1.10 -7.51
N ASN A 28 -3.12 -0.36 -6.59
CA ASN A 28 -3.46 1.05 -6.79
C ASN A 28 -2.44 2.01 -6.15
N MET A 29 -1.48 1.50 -5.37
CA MET A 29 -0.46 2.26 -4.64
C MET A 29 -1.02 3.44 -3.84
N THR A 30 -2.19 3.25 -3.25
CA THR A 30 -2.89 4.29 -2.48
C THR A 30 -3.55 3.66 -1.26
N ALA A 31 -3.33 4.27 -0.10
CA ALA A 31 -3.81 3.77 1.18
C ALA A 31 -3.94 4.91 2.20
N ASP A 32 -4.89 4.79 3.12
CA ASP A 32 -4.89 5.55 4.37
C ASP A 32 -3.83 5.00 5.35
N SER A 33 -3.64 5.68 6.48
CA SER A 33 -2.57 5.36 7.44
C SER A 33 -2.75 3.99 8.09
N TRP A 34 -3.98 3.56 8.37
CA TRP A 34 -4.23 2.21 8.90
C TRP A 34 -4.03 1.13 7.84
N GLN A 35 -4.39 1.42 6.60
CA GLN A 35 -4.09 0.54 5.47
C GLN A 35 -2.58 0.38 5.27
N ARG A 36 -1.79 1.47 5.37
CA ARG A 36 -0.32 1.43 5.32
C ARG A 36 0.26 0.62 6.48
N ALA A 37 -0.18 0.91 7.71
CA ALA A 37 0.23 0.15 8.90
C ALA A 37 -0.07 -1.35 8.75
N ARG A 38 -1.24 -1.71 8.19
CA ARG A 38 -1.59 -3.10 7.92
C ARG A 38 -0.64 -3.75 6.91
N ILE A 39 -0.29 -3.08 5.81
CA ILE A 39 0.70 -3.59 4.85
C ILE A 39 2.05 -3.79 5.54
N PHE A 40 2.49 -2.83 6.35
CA PHE A 40 3.72 -2.93 7.13
C PHE A 40 3.71 -4.17 8.04
N MET A 41 2.64 -4.39 8.81
CA MET A 41 2.49 -5.57 9.67
C MET A 41 2.55 -6.88 8.88
N LEU A 42 1.94 -6.93 7.69
CA LEU A 42 1.95 -8.11 6.82
C LEU A 42 3.36 -8.40 6.26
N LEU A 43 4.14 -7.36 5.94
CA LEU A 43 5.53 -7.49 5.50
C LEU A 43 6.45 -7.91 6.66
N ALA A 44 6.29 -7.29 7.83
CA ALA A 44 7.02 -7.65 9.05
C ALA A 44 6.80 -9.12 9.43
N ARG A 45 5.57 -9.64 9.25
CA ARG A 45 5.25 -11.06 9.42
C ARG A 45 6.06 -11.98 8.51
N GLN A 46 6.34 -11.59 7.26
CA GLN A 46 7.21 -12.39 6.39
C GLN A 46 8.65 -12.44 6.93
N GLN A 47 9.07 -11.40 7.64
CA GLN A 47 10.35 -11.35 8.37
C GLN A 47 10.29 -12.00 9.76
N GLN A 48 9.19 -12.68 10.10
CA GLN A 48 8.97 -13.33 11.41
C GLN A 48 9.01 -12.36 12.60
N LEU A 49 8.72 -11.08 12.34
CA LEU A 49 8.53 -10.08 13.38
C LEU A 49 7.07 -10.08 13.85
N GLU A 50 6.89 -10.07 15.16
CA GLU A 50 5.57 -9.89 15.77
C GLU A 50 5.23 -8.40 15.80
N THR A 51 4.05 -8.07 15.31
CA THR A 51 3.56 -6.69 15.23
C THR A 51 2.13 -6.61 15.75
N LEU A 52 1.77 -5.45 16.28
CA LEU A 52 0.45 -5.11 16.77
C LEU A 52 0.16 -3.65 16.43
N MET A 53 -1.12 -3.28 16.38
CA MET A 53 -1.48 -1.89 16.58
C MET A 53 -1.73 -1.68 18.08
N ILE A 54 -1.40 -0.51 18.59
CA ILE A 54 -1.63 -0.10 19.98
C ILE A 54 -2.62 1.05 19.98
N GLY A 55 -3.51 1.09 20.97
CA GLY A 55 -4.37 2.24 21.24
C GLY A 55 -4.68 2.37 22.73
N PRO A 56 -5.24 3.49 23.17
CA PRO A 56 -5.53 3.72 24.57
C PRO A 56 -6.63 2.77 25.08
N ALA A 57 -6.55 2.39 26.35
CA ALA A 57 -7.52 1.53 27.02
C ALA A 57 -8.83 2.25 27.40
N ALA A 58 -9.21 3.28 26.64
CA ALA A 58 -10.37 4.12 26.89
C ALA A 58 -11.67 3.30 27.08
N GLN A 59 -12.54 3.76 27.98
CA GLN A 59 -13.83 3.12 28.22
C GLN A 59 -14.79 3.29 27.04
N ASP A 60 -14.79 4.48 26.43
CA ASP A 60 -15.58 4.76 25.22
C ASP A 60 -15.01 4.05 23.99
N ARG A 61 -15.91 3.48 23.19
CA ARG A 61 -15.58 2.82 21.93
C ARG A 61 -14.99 3.80 20.92
N LYS A 62 -15.42 5.08 20.92
CA LYS A 62 -14.92 6.09 19.97
C LYS A 62 -13.43 6.37 20.15
N ASN A 63 -12.95 6.38 21.39
CA ASN A 63 -11.55 6.65 21.71
C ASN A 63 -10.72 5.37 21.83
N ARG A 64 -11.34 4.20 21.77
CA ARG A 64 -10.67 2.89 21.75
C ARG A 64 -10.38 2.46 20.31
N MET A 65 -9.49 3.19 19.64
CA MET A 65 -9.09 2.94 18.25
C MET A 65 -7.58 2.67 18.17
N PRO A 66 -7.13 1.96 17.12
CA PRO A 66 -5.71 1.86 16.80
C PRO A 66 -5.10 3.24 16.60
N TRP A 67 -3.92 3.44 17.18
CA TRP A 67 -3.17 4.69 17.14
C TRP A 67 -1.83 4.50 16.45
N VAL A 68 -0.96 3.66 17.01
CA VAL A 68 0.44 3.48 16.60
C VAL A 68 0.75 2.01 16.32
N THR A 69 1.71 1.73 15.44
CA THR A 69 2.20 0.37 15.21
C THR A 69 3.27 0.02 16.24
N GLY A 70 3.13 -1.13 16.89
CA GLY A 70 4.14 -1.72 17.76
C GLY A 70 4.88 -2.87 17.06
N ILE A 71 6.20 -2.94 17.24
CA ILE A 71 7.05 -4.05 16.78
C ILE A 71 7.71 -4.68 18.01
N VAL A 72 7.51 -5.99 18.18
CA VAL A 72 8.16 -6.74 19.26
C VAL A 72 9.59 -7.08 18.82
N ILE A 73 10.58 -6.51 19.50
CA ILE A 73 11.99 -6.81 19.29
C ILE A 73 12.57 -7.19 20.65
N SER A 74 13.02 -8.44 20.77
CA SER A 74 13.43 -9.03 22.05
C SER A 74 12.30 -8.96 23.09
N ASP A 75 12.52 -8.25 24.19
CA ASP A 75 11.62 -8.05 25.33
C ASP A 75 11.00 -6.64 25.35
N GLN A 76 11.03 -5.92 24.23
CA GLN A 76 10.53 -4.55 24.11
C GLN A 76 9.55 -4.40 22.94
N ILE A 77 8.59 -3.48 23.08
CA ILE A 77 7.72 -3.06 21.97
C ILE A 77 8.15 -1.66 21.54
N TRP A 78 8.69 -1.55 20.33
CA TRP A 78 9.10 -0.29 19.72
C TRP A 78 7.94 0.33 18.93
N LEU A 79 7.78 1.64 19.02
CA LEU A 79 6.63 2.36 18.48
C LEU A 79 6.95 3.01 17.14
N VAL A 80 6.08 2.83 16.15
CA VAL A 80 6.26 3.31 14.78
C VAL A 80 4.96 3.96 14.31
N SER A 81 5.08 5.17 13.78
CA SER A 81 3.95 5.93 13.23
C SER A 81 3.24 5.16 12.12
N CYS A 82 1.92 5.23 12.11
CA CYS A 82 1.10 4.64 11.05
C CYS A 82 1.13 5.46 9.77
N ASP A 83 1.51 6.74 9.86
CA ASP A 83 1.44 7.66 8.73
C ASP A 83 2.58 7.44 7.75
N ASP A 84 3.81 7.49 8.25
CA ASP A 84 5.03 7.46 7.44
C ASP A 84 5.88 6.21 7.71
N GLY A 85 5.53 5.40 8.71
CA GLY A 85 6.31 4.22 9.11
C GLY A 85 7.61 4.57 9.84
N MET A 86 7.76 5.80 10.34
CA MET A 86 8.93 6.23 11.09
C MET A 86 8.85 5.88 12.58
N PRO A 87 10.00 5.69 13.25
CA PRO A 87 10.06 5.65 14.72
C PRO A 87 9.26 6.78 15.36
N LEU A 88 8.37 6.45 16.29
CA LEU A 88 7.74 7.46 17.13
C LEU A 88 8.80 7.95 18.13
N LEU A 89 9.18 9.23 18.05
CA LEU A 89 10.24 9.81 18.86
C LEU A 89 9.68 10.56 20.07
N ASP A 90 10.43 10.55 21.18
CA ASP A 90 10.15 11.43 22.31
C ASP A 90 10.37 12.89 21.85
N PRO A 91 9.35 13.76 21.95
CA PRO A 91 9.45 15.13 21.47
C PRO A 91 10.50 15.97 22.21
N ASN A 92 10.96 15.54 23.39
CA ASN A 92 11.92 16.28 24.21
C ASN A 92 13.37 15.92 23.91
N ASN A 93 13.66 14.67 23.54
CA ASN A 93 15.04 14.18 23.41
C ASN A 93 15.30 13.41 22.11
N GLY A 94 14.29 13.19 21.26
CA GLY A 94 14.42 12.52 19.98
C GLY A 94 14.71 11.01 20.06
N VAL A 95 14.60 10.39 21.23
CA VAL A 95 14.81 8.94 21.39
C VAL A 95 13.61 8.17 20.86
N TRP A 96 13.87 7.06 20.16
CA TRP A 96 12.84 6.15 19.70
C TRP A 96 12.09 5.54 20.89
N LEU A 97 10.80 5.84 20.98
CA LEU A 97 9.94 5.42 22.08
C LEU A 97 9.62 3.92 22.04
N ARG A 98 9.61 3.34 23.24
CA ARG A 98 9.06 2.02 23.52
C ARG A 98 7.73 2.17 24.24
N LEU A 99 6.89 1.14 24.18
CA LEU A 99 5.63 1.11 24.92
C LEU A 99 5.85 1.36 26.43
N SER A 100 6.91 0.81 27.00
CA SER A 100 7.26 0.98 28.41
C SER A 100 7.50 2.44 28.80
N ASP A 101 8.02 3.25 27.87
CA ASP A 101 8.27 4.67 28.11
C ASP A 101 6.93 5.40 28.31
N LEU A 102 5.91 5.07 27.50
CA LEU A 102 4.56 5.61 27.65
C LEU A 102 3.82 5.05 28.87
N GLN A 103 3.98 3.76 29.18
CA GLN A 103 3.36 3.13 30.36
C GLN A 103 3.88 3.75 31.68
N SER A 104 5.16 4.12 31.71
CA SER A 104 5.81 4.73 32.87
C SER A 104 5.57 6.25 33.01
N ASN A 105 5.08 6.91 31.96
CA ASN A 105 4.92 8.36 31.89
C ASN A 105 3.57 8.75 31.28
N ALA A 106 2.56 8.88 32.13
CA ALA A 106 1.19 9.22 31.73
C ALA A 106 1.08 10.60 31.06
N ASP A 107 1.90 11.58 31.48
CA ASP A 107 1.89 12.91 30.87
C ASP A 107 2.38 12.85 29.42
N LEU A 108 3.48 12.13 29.16
CA LEU A 108 3.99 11.90 27.80
C LEU A 108 2.95 11.19 26.93
N ALA A 109 2.35 10.11 27.45
CA ALA A 109 1.31 9.38 26.74
C ALA A 109 0.10 10.27 26.43
N HIS A 110 -0.35 11.07 27.39
CA HIS A 110 -1.46 12.00 27.22
C HIS A 110 -1.16 13.06 26.16
N THR A 111 0.03 13.66 26.17
CA THR A 111 0.45 14.65 25.16
C THR A 111 0.39 14.05 23.76
N LEU A 112 1.05 12.92 23.53
CA LEU A 112 1.10 12.30 22.20
C LEU A 112 -0.28 11.85 21.71
N LEU A 113 -1.10 11.27 22.59
CA LEU A 113 -2.47 10.89 22.25
C LEU A 113 -3.34 12.11 21.94
N SER A 114 -3.21 13.19 22.69
CA SER A 114 -3.98 14.42 22.47
C SER A 114 -3.61 15.12 21.17
N ASP A 115 -2.32 15.13 20.83
CA ASP A 115 -1.83 15.69 19.57
C ASP A 115 -2.42 14.95 18.35
N ASP A 116 -2.65 13.64 18.48
CA ASP A 116 -3.34 12.81 17.48
C ASP A 116 -4.88 12.79 17.64
N GLY A 117 -5.42 13.69 18.47
CA GLY A 117 -6.87 13.94 18.58
C GLY A 117 -7.64 12.95 19.45
N PHE A 118 -6.95 12.13 20.26
CA PHE A 118 -7.61 11.26 21.24
C PHE A 118 -8.03 12.06 22.48
N GLU A 119 -9.29 11.92 22.88
CA GLU A 119 -9.81 12.50 24.13
C GLU A 119 -9.67 11.48 25.27
N VAL A 120 -8.47 11.38 25.87
CA VAL A 120 -8.16 10.43 26.95
C VAL A 120 -7.84 11.19 28.23
N ALA A 121 -8.33 10.72 29.37
CA ALA A 121 -8.00 11.33 30.66
C ALA A 121 -6.53 11.05 31.03
N ALA A 122 -5.82 12.09 31.47
CA ALA A 122 -4.39 12.03 31.80
C ALA A 122 -4.05 10.88 32.78
N GLU A 123 -4.93 10.61 33.75
CA GLU A 123 -4.72 9.57 34.77
C GLU A 123 -4.73 8.14 34.21
N THR A 124 -5.27 7.94 33.00
CA THR A 124 -5.41 6.64 32.33
C THR A 124 -4.72 6.58 30.96
N ALA A 125 -4.01 7.64 30.58
CA ALA A 125 -3.39 7.76 29.26
C ALA A 125 -2.25 6.75 29.03
N ASN A 126 -1.67 6.22 30.12
CA ASN A 126 -0.63 5.19 30.08
C ASN A 126 -1.18 3.75 30.02
N GLU A 127 -2.50 3.58 29.99
CA GLU A 127 -3.13 2.27 29.84
C GLU A 127 -3.40 1.98 28.36
N PHE A 128 -2.88 0.85 27.87
CA PHE A 128 -2.93 0.51 26.44
C PHE A 128 -3.57 -0.85 26.18
N ILE A 129 -4.05 -1.02 24.95
CA ILE A 129 -4.59 -2.27 24.43
C ILE A 129 -3.93 -2.59 23.08
N ALA A 130 -3.85 -3.87 22.76
CA ALA A 130 -3.36 -4.34 21.48
C ALA A 130 -4.51 -4.70 20.52
N PHE A 131 -4.36 -4.32 19.26
CA PHE A 131 -5.16 -4.82 18.15
C PHE A 131 -4.29 -5.68 17.23
N LEU A 132 -4.71 -6.92 17.01
CA LEU A 132 -3.95 -7.93 16.28
C LEU A 132 -4.47 -8.07 14.85
N GLU A 133 -3.57 -8.02 13.87
CA GLU A 133 -3.94 -8.33 12.48
C GLU A 133 -4.15 -9.84 12.32
N GLY A 134 -5.33 -10.21 11.85
CA GLY A 134 -5.65 -11.59 11.51
C GLY A 134 -6.79 -11.64 10.50
N SER A 135 -6.45 -11.79 9.22
CA SER A 135 -7.47 -12.00 8.17
C SER A 135 -8.13 -13.38 8.30
N PRO A 136 -9.35 -13.57 7.74
CA PRO A 136 -10.00 -14.88 7.71
C PRO A 136 -9.10 -15.99 7.15
N MET A 137 -8.29 -15.67 6.13
CA MET A 137 -7.32 -16.61 5.58
C MET A 137 -6.19 -16.91 6.56
N ALA A 138 -5.57 -15.87 7.14
CA ALA A 138 -4.42 -16.02 8.03
C ALA A 138 -4.75 -16.77 9.33
N LEU A 139 -6.00 -16.74 9.78
CA LEU A 139 -6.46 -17.48 10.97
C LEU A 139 -6.88 -18.92 10.66
N SER A 140 -6.93 -19.32 9.38
CA SER A 140 -7.46 -20.62 8.99
C SER A 140 -6.48 -21.77 9.22
N GLN A 141 -7.02 -22.95 9.57
CA GLN A 141 -6.23 -24.19 9.66
C GLN A 141 -5.59 -24.56 8.31
N ARG A 142 -6.23 -24.22 7.19
CA ARG A 142 -5.71 -24.50 5.85
C ARG A 142 -4.41 -23.73 5.60
N MET A 143 -4.32 -22.46 5.98
CA MET A 143 -3.06 -21.70 5.88
C MET A 143 -1.99 -22.24 6.83
N ALA A 144 -2.37 -22.67 8.04
CA ALA A 144 -1.43 -23.32 8.95
C ALA A 144 -0.85 -24.62 8.37
N MET A 145 -1.68 -25.43 7.71
CA MET A 145 -1.23 -26.65 7.03
C MET A 145 -0.34 -26.31 5.83
N LEU A 146 -0.75 -25.37 4.97
CA LEU A 146 0.03 -24.97 3.80
C LEU A 146 1.43 -24.46 4.20
N GLN A 147 1.51 -23.52 5.15
CA GLN A 147 2.78 -22.98 5.64
C GLN A 147 3.75 -24.07 6.12
N ARG A 148 3.26 -25.13 6.78
CA ARG A 148 4.11 -26.24 7.25
C ARG A 148 4.76 -27.05 6.12
N HIS A 149 4.18 -27.01 4.92
CA HIS A 149 4.69 -27.73 3.75
C HIS A 149 5.49 -26.83 2.80
N LEU A 150 5.55 -25.51 3.05
CA LEU A 150 6.38 -24.58 2.29
C LEU A 150 7.82 -24.62 2.81
N THR A 151 8.76 -25.05 1.97
CA THR A 151 10.18 -25.22 2.31
C THR A 151 11.09 -24.53 1.30
N GLY A 152 12.36 -24.29 1.66
CA GLY A 152 13.35 -23.66 0.79
C GLY A 152 12.92 -22.26 0.37
N ASP A 153 13.05 -21.98 -0.93
CA ASP A 153 12.75 -20.66 -1.53
C ASP A 153 11.25 -20.30 -1.50
N PHE A 154 10.37 -21.28 -1.27
CA PHE A 154 8.92 -21.07 -1.18
C PHE A 154 8.43 -20.75 0.24
N ARG A 155 9.33 -20.60 1.22
CA ARG A 155 8.95 -20.38 2.62
C ARG A 155 8.23 -19.04 2.78
N LEU A 156 6.95 -19.09 3.16
CA LEU A 156 6.11 -17.93 3.44
C LEU A 156 5.40 -18.08 4.79
N THR A 157 5.21 -16.96 5.50
CA THR A 157 4.41 -16.91 6.73
C THR A 157 2.96 -16.59 6.38
N LEU A 158 2.12 -17.62 6.30
CA LEU A 158 0.71 -17.53 5.89
C LEU A 158 -0.27 -17.56 7.07
N TYR A 159 0.13 -18.15 8.20
CA TYR A 159 -0.72 -18.36 9.37
C TYR A 159 -0.34 -17.42 10.52
N ALA A 160 -1.35 -16.84 11.16
CA ALA A 160 -1.21 -15.98 12.33
C ALA A 160 -1.79 -16.68 13.58
N ASN A 161 -0.93 -17.00 14.55
CA ASN A 161 -1.38 -17.50 15.86
C ASN A 161 -1.68 -16.35 16.81
N VAL A 162 -2.76 -15.62 16.53
CA VAL A 162 -3.13 -14.43 17.31
C VAL A 162 -3.45 -14.72 18.77
N LEU A 163 -3.87 -15.94 19.12
CA LEU A 163 -4.14 -16.31 20.51
C LEU A 163 -2.86 -16.44 21.33
N LEU A 164 -1.82 -17.04 20.75
CA LEU A 164 -0.51 -17.13 21.41
C LEU A 164 0.09 -15.73 21.59
N LEU A 165 0.05 -14.90 20.55
CA LEU A 165 0.53 -13.53 20.60
C LEU A 165 -0.26 -12.70 21.63
N ALA A 166 -1.59 -12.82 21.65
CA ALA A 166 -2.43 -12.13 22.64
C ALA A 166 -2.02 -12.45 24.08
N ARG A 167 -1.77 -13.73 24.40
CA ARG A 167 -1.32 -14.14 25.74
C ARG A 167 0.03 -13.54 26.09
N LYS A 168 0.99 -13.63 25.17
CA LYS A 168 2.33 -13.05 25.31
C LYS A 168 2.21 -11.55 25.64
N LEU A 169 1.46 -10.80 24.83
CA LEU A 169 1.27 -9.36 24.99
C LEU A 169 0.67 -8.97 26.35
N THR A 170 -0.36 -9.69 26.82
CA THR A 170 -0.99 -9.38 28.11
C THR A 170 -0.18 -9.84 29.32
N GLN A 171 0.69 -10.84 29.18
CA GLN A 171 1.47 -11.40 30.29
C GLN A 171 2.84 -10.74 30.44
N GLU A 172 3.47 -10.36 29.32
CA GLU A 172 4.86 -9.89 29.30
C GLU A 172 4.97 -8.37 29.14
N PHE A 173 3.95 -7.69 28.59
CA PHE A 173 4.03 -6.27 28.20
C PHE A 173 2.99 -5.36 28.86
N ASP A 174 2.31 -5.83 29.90
CA ASP A 174 1.33 -5.06 30.69
C ASP A 174 0.24 -4.36 29.85
N LEU A 175 -0.17 -5.02 28.74
CA LEU A 175 -1.29 -4.58 27.93
C LEU A 175 -2.60 -5.06 28.56
N GLN A 176 -3.55 -4.14 28.76
CA GLN A 176 -4.83 -4.41 29.46
C GLN A 176 -5.66 -5.49 28.76
N ARG A 177 -5.54 -5.58 27.44
CA ARG A 177 -6.15 -6.61 26.60
C ARG A 177 -5.47 -6.67 25.24
N ALA A 178 -5.62 -7.82 24.58
CA ALA A 178 -5.33 -7.97 23.17
C ALA A 178 -6.60 -8.44 22.44
N VAL A 179 -7.01 -7.70 21.41
CA VAL A 179 -8.22 -7.97 20.63
C VAL A 179 -7.88 -8.11 19.15
N LEU A 180 -8.77 -8.73 18.39
CA LEU A 180 -8.62 -8.79 16.93
C LEU A 180 -8.89 -7.42 16.33
N TRP A 181 -8.05 -6.98 15.40
CA TRP A 181 -8.30 -5.79 14.61
C TRP A 181 -9.31 -6.10 13.49
N THR A 182 -10.46 -5.43 13.51
CA THR A 182 -11.61 -5.78 12.65
C THR A 182 -11.49 -5.33 11.21
N THR A 183 -10.49 -4.50 10.85
CA THR A 183 -10.33 -3.92 9.51
C THR A 183 -10.24 -4.97 8.40
N ALA A 184 -9.72 -6.16 8.69
CA ALA A 184 -9.70 -7.27 7.75
C ALA A 184 -11.09 -7.77 7.34
N TYR A 185 -12.04 -7.73 8.28
CA TYR A 185 -13.42 -8.19 8.10
C TYR A 185 -14.26 -7.05 7.52
N GLU A 186 -14.09 -5.84 8.06
CA GLU A 186 -14.73 -4.63 7.58
C GLU A 186 -14.41 -4.37 6.10
N ALA A 187 -13.19 -4.71 5.64
CA ALA A 187 -12.83 -4.55 4.23
C ALA A 187 -13.60 -5.49 3.30
N GLU A 188 -13.89 -6.72 3.73
CA GLU A 188 -14.72 -7.65 2.96
C GLU A 188 -16.19 -7.21 2.98
N GLU A 189 -16.71 -6.78 4.14
CA GLU A 189 -18.05 -6.22 4.26
C GLU A 189 -18.23 -5.00 3.35
N TYR A 190 -17.30 -4.06 3.39
CA TYR A 190 -17.30 -2.86 2.56
C TYR A 190 -17.27 -3.21 1.08
N SER A 191 -16.39 -4.12 0.66
CA SER A 191 -16.30 -4.55 -0.73
C SER A 191 -17.60 -5.17 -1.24
N LEU A 192 -18.23 -6.04 -0.43
CA LEU A 192 -19.53 -6.64 -0.77
C LEU A 192 -20.65 -5.60 -0.84
N ALA A 193 -20.69 -4.66 0.10
CA ALA A 193 -21.68 -3.58 0.11
C ALA A 193 -21.55 -2.66 -1.11
N ILE A 194 -20.32 -2.28 -1.48
CA ILE A 194 -20.06 -1.49 -2.71
C ILE A 194 -20.49 -2.26 -3.95
N MET A 195 -20.20 -3.56 -4.06
CA MET A 195 -20.67 -4.38 -5.18
C MET A 195 -22.20 -4.43 -5.27
N GLN A 196 -22.89 -4.55 -4.13
CA GLN A 196 -24.34 -4.59 -4.09
C GLN A 196 -24.95 -3.22 -4.49
N LYS A 197 -24.45 -2.12 -3.92
CA LYS A 197 -24.88 -0.76 -4.27
C LYS A 197 -24.66 -0.44 -5.75
N ALA A 198 -23.54 -0.88 -6.33
CA ALA A 198 -23.30 -0.70 -7.76
C ALA A 198 -24.29 -1.47 -8.63
N ARG A 199 -24.73 -2.68 -8.22
CA ARG A 199 -25.82 -3.41 -8.90
C ARG A 199 -27.15 -2.65 -8.83
N GLU A 200 -27.35 -1.90 -7.75
CA GLU A 200 -28.50 -1.01 -7.52
C GLU A 200 -28.36 0.37 -8.19
N ARG A 201 -27.30 0.58 -8.99
CA ARG A 201 -27.01 1.83 -9.71
C ARG A 201 -26.70 3.02 -8.80
N ASP A 202 -26.16 2.77 -7.62
CA ASP A 202 -25.59 3.84 -6.80
C ASP A 202 -24.38 4.47 -7.53
N PRO A 203 -24.40 5.78 -7.81
CA PRO A 203 -23.37 6.41 -8.64
C PRO A 203 -22.00 6.46 -7.98
N ILE A 204 -21.93 6.50 -6.64
CA ILE A 204 -20.66 6.54 -5.90
C ILE A 204 -20.03 5.16 -5.89
N ALA A 205 -20.82 4.11 -5.65
CA ALA A 205 -20.35 2.74 -5.71
C ALA A 205 -19.89 2.35 -7.13
N GLU A 206 -20.63 2.76 -8.17
CA GLU A 206 -20.20 2.58 -9.56
C GLU A 206 -18.86 3.30 -9.83
N LEU A 207 -18.66 4.52 -9.32
CA LEU A 207 -17.40 5.26 -9.46
C LEU A 207 -16.24 4.54 -8.76
N ILE A 208 -16.42 4.06 -7.52
CA ILE A 208 -15.38 3.34 -6.77
C ILE A 208 -14.93 2.09 -7.55
N LEU A 209 -15.88 1.25 -7.99
CA LEU A 209 -15.55 0.06 -8.78
C LEU A 209 -14.91 0.38 -10.14
N LYS A 210 -15.28 1.53 -10.71
CA LYS A 210 -14.66 2.06 -11.93
C LYS A 210 -13.19 2.40 -11.66
N GLU A 211 -12.89 3.11 -10.60
CA GLU A 211 -11.52 3.53 -10.28
C GLU A 211 -10.59 2.34 -9.95
N GLU A 212 -11.07 1.32 -9.23
CA GLU A 212 -10.23 0.21 -8.77
C GLU A 212 -9.84 -0.80 -9.86
N GLY A 213 -10.66 -0.96 -10.91
CA GLY A 213 -10.51 -2.08 -11.84
C GLY A 213 -10.42 -1.71 -13.32
N GLU A 214 -10.70 -0.46 -13.69
CA GLU A 214 -10.78 -0.09 -15.11
C GLU A 214 -9.41 -0.01 -15.79
N LEU A 215 -8.36 0.42 -15.09
CA LEU A 215 -7.03 0.48 -15.70
C LEU A 215 -6.61 -0.91 -16.21
N TYR A 216 -6.71 -1.91 -15.34
CA TYR A 216 -6.35 -3.29 -15.61
C TYR A 216 -7.31 -4.00 -16.58
N ARG A 217 -8.58 -3.56 -16.66
CA ARG A 217 -9.53 -4.05 -17.68
C ARG A 217 -9.27 -3.45 -19.06
N ASN A 218 -9.02 -2.15 -19.13
CA ASN A 218 -8.93 -1.42 -20.40
C ASN A 218 -7.53 -1.44 -21.02
N VAL A 219 -6.49 -1.79 -20.24
CA VAL A 219 -5.13 -1.99 -20.74
C VAL A 219 -4.62 -3.37 -20.31
N PRO A 220 -4.98 -4.46 -21.02
CA PRO A 220 -4.63 -5.82 -20.60
C PRO A 220 -3.14 -6.05 -20.37
N ALA A 221 -2.27 -5.35 -21.12
CA ALA A 221 -0.82 -5.44 -20.97
C ALA A 221 -0.36 -5.09 -19.55
N ILE A 222 -0.90 -4.04 -18.91
CA ILE A 222 -0.48 -3.68 -17.54
C ILE A 222 -0.96 -4.71 -16.51
N ARG A 223 -2.12 -5.33 -16.74
CA ARG A 223 -2.64 -6.42 -15.89
C ARG A 223 -1.75 -7.65 -15.96
N VAL A 224 -1.40 -8.08 -17.17
CA VAL A 224 -0.50 -9.24 -17.37
C VAL A 224 0.87 -8.95 -16.78
N ALA A 225 1.43 -7.77 -17.06
CA ALA A 225 2.70 -7.33 -16.49
C ALA A 225 2.71 -7.38 -14.96
N ARG A 226 1.66 -6.89 -14.27
CA ARG A 226 1.59 -6.91 -12.81
C ARG A 226 1.48 -8.32 -12.24
N ASN A 227 0.70 -9.19 -12.85
CA ASN A 227 0.61 -10.59 -12.42
C ASN A 227 1.96 -11.31 -12.54
N LEU A 228 2.67 -11.12 -13.65
CA LEU A 228 4.01 -11.70 -13.86
C LEU A 228 5.04 -11.10 -12.88
N TYR A 229 5.00 -9.78 -12.67
CA TYR A 229 5.87 -9.09 -11.71
C TYR A 229 5.70 -9.64 -10.29
N TYR A 230 4.46 -9.86 -9.82
CA TYR A 230 4.22 -10.46 -8.51
C TYR A 230 4.63 -11.93 -8.43
N SER A 231 4.75 -12.61 -9.56
CA SER A 231 5.19 -14.01 -9.64
C SER A 231 6.72 -14.13 -9.75
N GLY A 232 7.45 -13.02 -9.88
CA GLY A 232 8.90 -13.01 -10.10
C GLY A 232 9.33 -13.24 -11.56
N GLU A 233 8.38 -13.33 -12.49
CA GLU A 233 8.63 -13.60 -13.91
C GLU A 233 8.93 -12.30 -14.68
N PHE A 234 10.11 -11.73 -14.44
CA PHE A 234 10.45 -10.38 -14.90
C PHE A 234 10.90 -10.30 -16.36
N ILE A 235 11.70 -11.27 -16.79
CA ILE A 235 12.27 -11.38 -18.14
C ILE A 235 11.57 -12.48 -18.92
N ASP A 236 11.74 -12.49 -20.23
CA ASP A 236 11.23 -13.56 -21.08
C ASP A 236 11.91 -14.90 -20.72
N PHE A 237 11.14 -16.00 -20.80
CA PHE A 237 11.58 -17.33 -20.40
C PHE A 237 10.95 -18.39 -21.31
N ASP A 238 11.57 -19.57 -21.39
CA ASP A 238 10.95 -20.74 -22.01
C ASP A 238 10.28 -21.57 -20.91
N ASP A 239 9.03 -22.00 -21.13
CA ASP A 239 8.32 -22.87 -20.20
C ASP A 239 8.83 -24.33 -20.24
N GLU A 240 8.23 -25.22 -19.45
CA GLU A 240 8.65 -26.64 -19.35
C GLU A 240 8.59 -27.38 -20.71
N ASP A 241 7.77 -26.92 -21.65
CA ASP A 241 7.63 -27.47 -22.99
C ASP A 241 8.55 -26.78 -24.02
N GLY A 242 9.37 -25.82 -23.58
CA GLY A 242 10.28 -25.04 -24.43
C GLY A 242 9.56 -23.96 -25.25
N ILE A 243 8.37 -23.52 -24.82
CA ILE A 243 7.62 -22.47 -25.49
C ILE A 243 8.01 -21.13 -24.88
N HIS A 244 8.46 -20.19 -25.73
CA HIS A 244 8.80 -18.81 -25.32
C HIS A 244 7.57 -18.11 -24.71
N GLN A 245 7.77 -17.56 -23.52
CA GLN A 245 6.83 -16.76 -22.77
C GLN A 245 7.41 -15.35 -22.57
N ASP A 246 6.59 -14.34 -22.80
CA ASP A 246 6.95 -12.95 -22.55
C ASP A 246 6.89 -12.64 -21.04
N GLY A 247 7.96 -12.03 -20.51
CA GLY A 247 8.05 -11.63 -19.12
C GLY A 247 7.33 -10.31 -18.81
N ALA A 248 7.30 -9.95 -17.52
CA ALA A 248 6.67 -8.71 -17.06
C ALA A 248 7.21 -7.46 -17.79
N ARG A 249 8.53 -7.38 -18.03
CA ARG A 249 9.18 -6.27 -18.74
C ARG A 249 8.59 -6.05 -20.13
N THR A 250 8.39 -7.12 -20.89
CA THR A 250 7.86 -7.07 -22.26
C THR A 250 6.44 -6.49 -22.27
N PHE A 251 5.57 -6.97 -21.36
CA PHE A 251 4.23 -6.41 -21.23
C PHE A 251 4.19 -4.97 -20.71
N MET A 252 5.12 -4.57 -19.82
CA MET A 252 5.25 -3.17 -19.43
C MET A 252 5.66 -2.29 -20.61
N MET A 253 6.56 -2.77 -21.48
CA MET A 253 6.93 -2.05 -22.71
C MET A 253 5.74 -1.92 -23.67
N ILE A 254 4.93 -2.97 -23.83
CA ILE A 254 3.69 -2.92 -24.62
C ILE A 254 2.69 -1.90 -24.03
N ALA A 255 2.57 -1.82 -22.70
CA ALA A 255 1.70 -0.85 -22.05
C ALA A 255 2.14 0.61 -22.24
N ARG A 256 3.40 0.85 -22.66
CA ARG A 256 3.96 2.17 -22.95
C ARG A 256 3.75 2.56 -24.41
N ILE A 257 2.51 2.89 -24.74
CA ILE A 257 2.20 3.51 -26.03
C ILE A 257 3.07 4.76 -26.30
N SER A 258 3.48 4.94 -27.56
CA SER A 258 4.32 6.07 -27.95
C SER A 258 3.60 7.41 -27.73
N ASP A 259 4.35 8.48 -27.45
CA ASP A 259 3.76 9.83 -27.30
C ASP A 259 3.08 10.29 -28.59
N GLY A 260 3.69 9.99 -29.75
CA GLY A 260 3.10 10.30 -31.04
C GLY A 260 1.74 9.61 -31.26
N ASP A 261 1.61 8.33 -30.91
CA ASP A 261 0.31 7.64 -30.99
C ASP A 261 -0.70 8.25 -30.00
N LEU A 262 -0.29 8.61 -28.77
CA LEU A 262 -1.18 9.25 -27.79
C LEU A 262 -1.71 10.62 -28.24
N GLU A 263 -0.85 11.43 -28.85
CA GLU A 263 -1.22 12.75 -29.39
C GLU A 263 -2.24 12.60 -30.52
N LYS A 264 -2.03 11.63 -31.40
CA LYS A 264 -2.84 11.38 -32.59
C LYS A 264 -4.10 10.56 -32.35
N LEU A 265 -4.24 9.92 -31.19
CA LEU A 265 -5.31 8.97 -30.90
C LEU A 265 -6.73 9.54 -31.10
N GLU A 266 -6.96 10.80 -30.72
CA GLU A 266 -8.28 11.42 -30.83
C GLU A 266 -8.60 11.89 -32.27
N SER A 267 -7.58 12.09 -33.12
CA SER A 267 -7.71 12.72 -34.45
C SER A 267 -7.48 11.76 -35.62
N GLU A 268 -6.63 10.75 -35.48
CA GLU A 268 -6.21 9.87 -36.58
C GLU A 268 -6.84 8.48 -36.52
N LYS A 269 -7.58 8.13 -37.58
CA LYS A 269 -8.26 6.83 -37.70
C LYS A 269 -7.29 5.65 -37.76
N GLU A 270 -6.11 5.83 -38.36
CA GLU A 270 -5.10 4.78 -38.46
C GLU A 270 -4.57 4.37 -37.07
N VAL A 271 -4.28 5.35 -36.21
CA VAL A 271 -3.87 5.11 -34.82
C VAL A 271 -5.00 4.43 -34.03
N GLN A 272 -6.25 4.88 -34.21
CA GLN A 272 -7.40 4.22 -33.60
C GLN A 272 -7.53 2.75 -34.04
N GLN A 273 -7.36 2.45 -35.33
CA GLN A 273 -7.38 1.09 -35.86
C GLN A 273 -6.23 0.22 -35.32
N LYS A 274 -5.01 0.77 -35.25
CA LYS A 274 -3.83 0.12 -34.67
C LYS A 274 -4.08 -0.34 -33.23
N LEU A 275 -4.85 0.43 -32.45
CA LEU A 275 -5.19 0.14 -31.06
C LEU A 275 -6.53 -0.60 -30.90
N GLY A 276 -7.14 -1.07 -31.99
CA GLY A 276 -8.43 -1.78 -31.96
C GLY A 276 -9.64 -0.90 -31.61
N LEU A 277 -9.50 0.43 -31.63
CA LEU A 277 -10.58 1.38 -31.39
C LEU A 277 -11.36 1.64 -32.69
N VAL A 278 -12.22 0.69 -33.05
CA VAL A 278 -13.11 0.83 -34.21
C VAL A 278 -14.51 1.21 -33.74
N ARG A 279 -15.16 2.17 -34.43
CA ARG A 279 -16.54 2.55 -34.15
C ARG A 279 -17.48 1.40 -34.52
N GLY A 280 -18.32 0.98 -33.59
CA GLY A 280 -19.32 -0.06 -33.84
C GLY A 280 -20.41 0.40 -34.82
N GLU A 281 -21.10 -0.54 -35.48
CA GLU A 281 -22.16 -0.23 -36.46
C GLU A 281 -23.30 0.61 -35.87
N ASN A 282 -23.67 0.32 -34.62
CA ASN A 282 -24.74 1.02 -33.89
C ASN A 282 -24.21 2.14 -32.97
N GLU A 283 -22.92 2.43 -32.98
CA GLU A 283 -22.30 3.43 -32.11
C GLU A 283 -22.34 4.81 -32.77
N ASN A 284 -22.99 5.78 -32.11
CA ASN A 284 -23.01 7.15 -32.61
C ASN A 284 -21.63 7.82 -32.46
N LYS A 285 -21.38 8.87 -33.26
CA LYS A 285 -20.07 9.56 -33.30
C LYS A 285 -19.66 10.12 -31.93
N LEU A 286 -20.59 10.68 -31.18
CA LEU A 286 -20.31 11.29 -29.88
C LEU A 286 -19.88 10.24 -28.84
N ALA A 287 -20.58 9.10 -28.80
CA ALA A 287 -20.25 7.97 -27.95
C ALA A 287 -18.85 7.41 -28.28
N PHE A 288 -18.55 7.25 -29.57
CA PHE A 288 -17.24 6.83 -30.03
C PHE A 288 -16.13 7.80 -29.61
N THR A 289 -16.32 9.10 -29.82
CA THR A 289 -15.35 10.12 -29.39
C THR A 289 -15.14 10.10 -27.87
N LYS A 290 -16.21 9.93 -27.09
CA LYS A 290 -16.10 9.78 -25.62
C LYS A 290 -15.27 8.55 -25.26
N ARG A 291 -15.56 7.39 -25.87
CA ARG A 291 -14.83 6.14 -25.64
C ARG A 291 -13.35 6.25 -26.00
N VAL A 292 -13.00 6.88 -27.12
CA VAL A 292 -11.61 7.13 -27.51
C VAL A 292 -10.90 8.01 -26.49
N ARG A 293 -11.56 9.08 -26.00
CA ARG A 293 -11.00 9.95 -24.97
C ARG A 293 -10.80 9.21 -23.64
N GLU A 294 -11.76 8.41 -23.22
CA GLU A 294 -11.65 7.57 -22.01
C GLU A 294 -10.50 6.57 -22.14
N GLN A 295 -10.38 5.89 -23.28
CA GLN A 295 -9.27 4.96 -23.54
C GLN A 295 -7.92 5.68 -23.49
N LYS A 296 -7.81 6.89 -24.05
CA LYS A 296 -6.59 7.69 -23.97
C LYS A 296 -6.17 7.94 -22.52
N GLN A 297 -7.12 8.25 -21.63
CA GLN A 297 -6.81 8.44 -20.21
C GLN A 297 -6.27 7.16 -19.56
N TYR A 298 -6.83 5.99 -19.89
CA TYR A 298 -6.31 4.71 -19.40
C TYR A 298 -4.92 4.40 -19.94
N LEU A 299 -4.66 4.68 -21.23
CA LEU A 299 -3.34 4.48 -21.84
C LEU A 299 -2.28 5.40 -21.23
N ILE A 300 -2.61 6.66 -20.92
CA ILE A 300 -1.72 7.58 -20.21
C ILE A 300 -1.38 7.03 -18.82
N LYS A 301 -2.39 6.63 -18.05
CA LYS A 301 -2.20 6.02 -16.72
C LYS A 301 -1.35 4.74 -16.78
N ALA A 302 -1.61 3.87 -17.76
CA ALA A 302 -0.88 2.62 -17.93
C ALA A 302 0.59 2.87 -18.33
N LYS A 303 0.84 3.81 -19.24
CA LYS A 303 2.19 4.21 -19.64
C LYS A 303 3.01 4.71 -18.46
N ARG A 304 2.40 5.52 -17.60
CA ARG A 304 3.01 6.06 -16.37
C ARG A 304 3.35 4.95 -15.38
N LEU A 305 2.36 4.11 -15.08
CA LEU A 305 2.52 2.97 -14.19
C LEU A 305 3.61 2.01 -14.68
N ALA A 306 3.60 1.69 -15.98
CA ALA A 306 4.62 0.86 -16.61
C ALA A 306 6.02 1.50 -16.55
N SER A 307 6.11 2.83 -16.73
CA SER A 307 7.39 3.54 -16.62
C SER A 307 7.95 3.44 -15.19
N PHE A 308 7.11 3.60 -14.17
CA PHE A 308 7.49 3.43 -12.76
C PHE A 308 8.00 2.01 -12.48
N TRP A 309 7.25 0.98 -12.86
CA TRP A 309 7.65 -0.40 -12.58
C TRP A 309 8.88 -0.84 -13.37
N LEU A 310 9.08 -0.33 -14.60
CA LEU A 310 10.33 -0.57 -15.34
C LEU A 310 11.53 0.09 -14.66
N SER A 311 11.37 1.30 -14.10
CA SER A 311 12.42 1.91 -13.28
C SER A 311 12.73 1.08 -12.04
N MET A 312 11.70 0.56 -11.36
CA MET A 312 11.85 -0.32 -10.20
C MET A 312 12.60 -1.61 -10.56
N LEU A 313 12.25 -2.26 -11.68
CA LEU A 313 12.95 -3.44 -12.17
C LEU A 313 14.44 -3.16 -12.40
N HIS A 314 14.78 -2.06 -13.07
CA HIS A 314 16.18 -1.68 -13.24
C HIS A 314 16.90 -1.46 -11.90
N MET A 315 16.23 -0.83 -10.92
CA MET A 315 16.79 -0.63 -9.59
C MET A 315 17.02 -1.96 -8.85
N GLU A 316 16.06 -2.89 -8.91
CA GLU A 316 16.11 -4.20 -8.25
C GLU A 316 17.19 -5.12 -8.86
N GLU A 317 17.47 -4.98 -10.15
CA GLU A 317 18.57 -5.67 -10.84
C GLU A 317 19.96 -5.03 -10.58
N GLY A 318 20.03 -3.93 -9.83
CA GLY A 318 21.26 -3.17 -9.62
C GLY A 318 21.70 -2.31 -10.80
N ASN A 319 20.87 -2.19 -11.84
CA ASN A 319 21.08 -1.32 -13.00
C ASN A 319 20.72 0.14 -12.68
N TYR A 320 21.30 0.69 -11.62
CA TYR A 320 20.92 2.00 -11.06
C TYR A 320 21.02 3.15 -12.06
N GLN A 321 22.03 3.15 -12.93
CA GLN A 321 22.19 4.21 -13.94
C GLN A 321 21.01 4.25 -14.92
N GLN A 322 20.52 3.06 -15.32
CA GLN A 322 19.35 2.96 -16.19
C GLN A 322 18.09 3.36 -15.44
N ALA A 323 17.94 2.95 -14.18
CA ALA A 323 16.82 3.36 -13.34
C ALA A 323 16.74 4.89 -13.20
N ILE A 324 17.88 5.56 -12.95
CA ILE A 324 18.00 7.03 -12.89
C ILE A 324 17.49 7.66 -14.18
N GLU A 325 18.00 7.22 -15.34
CA GLU A 325 17.57 7.77 -16.63
C GLU A 325 16.05 7.64 -16.82
N TRP A 326 15.46 6.51 -16.43
CA TRP A 326 14.02 6.32 -16.54
C TRP A 326 13.22 7.20 -15.58
N PHE A 327 13.64 7.31 -14.32
CA PHE A 327 13.02 8.23 -13.37
C PHE A 327 13.07 9.67 -13.89
N GLU A 328 14.25 10.16 -14.28
CA GLU A 328 14.47 11.54 -14.71
C GLU A 328 13.77 11.89 -16.02
N THR A 329 13.80 11.00 -17.01
CA THR A 329 13.28 11.34 -18.35
C THR A 329 11.80 11.00 -18.53
N ARG A 330 11.25 10.08 -17.72
CA ARG A 330 9.89 9.54 -17.95
C ARG A 330 8.90 9.86 -16.83
N LEU A 331 9.37 10.12 -15.62
CA LEU A 331 8.49 10.33 -14.46
C LEU A 331 8.62 11.75 -13.89
N MET A 332 9.85 12.26 -13.75
CA MET A 332 10.07 13.62 -13.21
C MET A 332 9.42 14.75 -14.03
N PRO A 333 9.36 14.73 -15.37
CA PRO A 333 8.78 15.82 -16.15
C PRO A 333 7.28 16.05 -15.90
N GLU A 334 6.58 15.08 -15.30
CA GLU A 334 5.15 15.20 -15.01
C GLU A 334 4.86 16.04 -13.75
N GLY A 335 5.86 16.25 -12.89
CA GLY A 335 5.76 17.05 -11.68
C GLY A 335 4.80 16.47 -10.63
N ASP A 336 4.49 17.27 -9.61
CA ASP A 336 3.72 16.82 -8.44
C ASP A 336 2.23 16.53 -8.76
N SER A 337 1.78 16.87 -9.98
CA SER A 337 0.46 16.47 -10.48
C SER A 337 0.33 14.96 -10.70
N HIS A 338 1.45 14.24 -10.75
CA HIS A 338 1.48 12.80 -10.98
C HIS A 338 1.42 12.01 -9.66
N PRO A 339 0.47 11.06 -9.48
CA PRO A 339 0.31 10.32 -8.23
C PRO A 339 1.54 9.52 -7.76
N LEU A 340 2.43 9.14 -8.69
CA LEU A 340 3.65 8.39 -8.35
C LEU A 340 4.89 9.27 -8.28
N HIS A 341 4.76 10.58 -8.42
CA HIS A 341 5.91 11.48 -8.49
C HIS A 341 6.76 11.44 -7.22
N HIS A 342 6.13 11.49 -6.06
CA HIS A 342 6.84 11.46 -4.78
C HIS A 342 7.55 10.12 -4.53
N ILE A 343 6.89 8.99 -4.79
CA ILE A 343 7.54 7.68 -4.66
C ILE A 343 8.64 7.48 -5.72
N ALA A 344 8.50 8.07 -6.92
CA ALA A 344 9.55 8.08 -7.94
C ALA A 344 10.75 8.94 -7.51
N LYS A 345 10.53 10.12 -6.92
CA LYS A 345 11.58 10.97 -6.34
C LYS A 345 12.36 10.22 -5.26
N TYR A 346 11.65 9.55 -4.34
CA TYR A 346 12.29 8.74 -3.29
C TYR A 346 13.18 7.63 -3.87
N ASN A 347 12.66 6.85 -4.83
CA ASN A 347 13.46 5.77 -5.43
C ASN A 347 14.59 6.29 -6.33
N LEU A 348 14.43 7.46 -6.95
CA LEU A 348 15.52 8.15 -7.65
C LEU A 348 16.65 8.52 -6.68
N ALA A 349 16.33 9.07 -5.50
CA ALA A 349 17.33 9.34 -4.47
C ALA A 349 18.07 8.07 -4.04
N ARG A 350 17.35 6.96 -3.84
CA ARG A 350 17.97 5.65 -3.53
C ARG A 350 18.92 5.17 -4.62
N CYS A 351 18.57 5.36 -5.90
CA CYS A 351 19.48 5.03 -7.00
C CYS A 351 20.74 5.91 -6.97
N TYR A 352 20.60 7.20 -6.66
CA TYR A 352 21.74 8.10 -6.50
C TYR A 352 22.67 7.70 -5.35
N VAL A 353 22.11 7.29 -4.21
CA VAL A 353 22.90 6.71 -3.11
C VAL A 353 23.70 5.49 -3.59
N ALA A 354 23.04 4.59 -4.33
CA ALA A 354 23.66 3.34 -4.76
C ALA A 354 24.85 3.54 -5.71
N ILE A 355 24.90 4.63 -6.48
CA ILE A 355 26.03 4.98 -7.35
C ILE A 355 27.04 5.95 -6.70
N GLY A 356 26.88 6.27 -5.42
CA GLY A 356 27.78 7.15 -4.66
C GLY A 356 27.53 8.66 -4.89
N GLU A 357 26.45 9.04 -5.56
CA GLU A 357 26.04 10.43 -5.80
C GLU A 357 25.20 10.97 -4.63
N THR A 358 25.73 10.80 -3.41
CA THR A 358 25.00 11.09 -2.16
C THR A 358 24.50 12.52 -2.08
N ARG A 359 25.25 13.50 -2.61
CA ARG A 359 24.82 14.91 -2.61
C ARG A 359 23.51 15.14 -3.36
N LYS A 360 23.33 14.48 -4.50
CA LYS A 360 22.07 14.57 -5.26
C LYS A 360 20.94 13.88 -4.53
N ALA A 361 21.22 12.73 -3.92
CA ALA A 361 20.24 12.01 -3.13
C ALA A 361 19.73 12.86 -1.95
N THR A 362 20.63 13.49 -1.19
CA THR A 362 20.24 14.33 -0.03
C THR A 362 19.48 15.58 -0.46
N GLU A 363 19.83 16.20 -1.59
CA GLU A 363 19.06 17.32 -2.15
C GLU A 363 17.62 16.91 -2.49
N ILE A 364 17.42 15.75 -3.11
CA ILE A 364 16.08 15.25 -3.45
C ILE A 364 15.28 14.98 -2.17
N LEU A 365 15.88 14.29 -1.20
CA LEU A 365 15.21 13.87 0.03
C LEU A 365 14.84 15.06 0.94
N ASN A 366 15.72 16.05 1.08
CA ASN A 366 15.45 17.25 1.88
C ASN A 366 14.29 18.10 1.32
N ASN A 367 14.05 18.02 0.02
CA ASN A 367 12.98 18.73 -0.67
C ASN A 367 11.72 17.86 -0.87
N SER A 368 11.58 16.76 -0.12
CA SER A 368 10.38 15.92 -0.19
C SER A 368 9.17 16.61 0.44
N GLU A 369 8.07 16.62 -0.30
CA GLU A 369 6.74 17.08 0.14
C GLU A 369 5.75 15.91 0.28
N SER A 370 6.27 14.69 0.30
CA SER A 370 5.44 13.48 0.36
C SER A 370 4.89 13.24 1.77
N VAL A 371 3.95 12.31 1.90
CA VAL A 371 3.47 11.85 3.21
C VAL A 371 4.56 11.21 4.08
N GLN A 372 5.71 10.85 3.51
CA GLN A 372 6.88 10.29 4.21
C GLN A 372 8.04 11.31 4.28
N ALA A 373 7.78 12.61 4.09
CA ALA A 373 8.82 13.64 4.03
C ALA A 373 9.75 13.65 5.25
N ASP A 374 9.23 13.37 6.44
CA ASP A 374 10.04 13.32 7.65
C ASP A 374 11.01 12.13 7.64
N GLY A 375 10.56 10.98 7.13
CA GLY A 375 11.43 9.84 6.85
C GLY A 375 12.48 10.11 5.76
N ASP A 376 12.09 10.83 4.72
CA ASP A 376 13.02 11.23 3.65
C ASP A 376 14.13 12.14 4.21
N LYS A 377 13.78 13.15 5.01
CA LYS A 377 14.74 14.05 5.67
C LYS A 377 15.66 13.31 6.65
N ALA A 378 15.11 12.42 7.47
CA ALA A 378 15.92 11.61 8.39
C ALA A 378 16.94 10.75 7.63
N LEU A 379 16.56 10.17 6.49
CA LEU A 379 17.50 9.48 5.61
C LEU A 379 18.56 10.44 5.03
N ALA A 380 18.18 11.65 4.63
CA ALA A 380 19.12 12.65 4.13
C ALA A 380 20.19 13.05 5.16
N GLU A 381 19.79 13.19 6.43
CA GLU A 381 20.71 13.44 7.55
C GLU A 381 21.67 12.26 7.76
N LEU A 382 21.17 11.02 7.76
CA LEU A 382 22.00 9.82 7.86
C LEU A 382 23.04 9.70 6.73
N LEU A 383 22.67 10.10 5.53
CA LEU A 383 23.55 10.09 4.35
C LEU A 383 24.58 11.23 4.35
N SER A 384 24.35 12.28 5.14
CA SER A 384 25.24 13.45 5.24
C SER A 384 26.31 13.27 6.32
N ASN A 385 26.12 12.30 7.22
CA ASN A 385 27.08 11.87 8.24
C ASN A 385 27.98 10.75 7.72
#